data_AF-A0A845AE70-F1
#
_entry.id   AF-A0A845AE70-F1
#
_cell.length_a   1.000
_cell.length_b   1.000
_cell.length_c   1.000
_cell.angle_alpha   90.00
_cell.angle_beta   90.00
_cell.angle_gamma   90.00
#
_symmetry.space_group_name_H-M   'P 1'
#
loop_
_entity.id
_entity.type
_entity.pdbx_description
1 polymer ?
#
loop_
_entity_poly.entity_id
_entity_poly.type
_entity_poly.pdbx_seq_one_letter_code
_entity_poly.pdbx_strand_id
1 'polypeptide(L)'
;MAHAQVTAEQAIETAKETYGPPAPDSQPKCPKQTNSDEIIVCRELEEQSQFRVKSTSELDPKSRQARNNSIPDAPNVASPGLTEYGPVTMRGCGIQKCPPPPAYMIDFSTLPESPEGSDADLIAKGEKPAN
;
A
#
# COMPACT_ATOMS: atom_id res chain seq x y z
N MET A 1 2.72 -8.64 -24.73
CA MET A 1 1.51 -9.09 -24.00
C MET A 1 1.21 -7.99 -22.99
N ALA A 2 0.09 -7.28 -23.14
CA ALA A 2 -0.27 -6.18 -22.25
C ALA A 2 -0.88 -6.78 -20.97
N HIS A 3 -0.29 -6.49 -19.81
CA HIS A 3 -0.92 -6.81 -18.53
C HIS A 3 -2.14 -5.89 -18.38
N ALA A 4 -3.34 -6.48 -18.42
CA ALA A 4 -4.56 -5.76 -18.06
C ALA A 4 -4.43 -5.35 -16.59
N GLN A 5 -4.47 -4.05 -16.32
CA GLN A 5 -4.45 -3.53 -14.95
C GLN A 5 -5.75 -3.96 -14.27
N VAL A 6 -5.65 -4.89 -13.33
CA VAL A 6 -6.77 -5.28 -12.47
C VAL A 6 -7.10 -4.10 -11.57
N THR A 7 -8.34 -3.63 -11.58
CA THR A 7 -8.76 -2.55 -10.70
C THR A 7 -8.88 -3.04 -9.26
N ALA A 8 -8.89 -2.12 -8.29
CA ALA A 8 -9.05 -2.48 -6.88
C ALA A 8 -10.37 -3.24 -6.64
N GLU A 9 -11.44 -2.84 -7.32
CA GLU A 9 -12.75 -3.48 -7.24
C GLU A 9 -12.70 -4.89 -7.81
N GLN A 10 -12.03 -5.08 -8.95
CA GLN A 10 -11.86 -6.41 -9.55
C GLN A 10 -11.02 -7.32 -8.65
N ALA A 11 -9.95 -6.81 -8.03
CA ALA A 11 -9.13 -7.58 -7.11
C ALA A 11 -9.93 -8.04 -5.87
N ILE A 12 -10.79 -7.17 -5.33
CA ILE A 12 -11.68 -7.50 -4.21
C ILE A 12 -12.72 -8.55 -4.63
N GLU A 13 -13.32 -8.42 -5.81
CA GLU A 13 -14.32 -9.38 -6.29
C GLU A 13 -13.69 -10.76 -6.55
N THR A 14 -12.54 -10.82 -7.21
CA THR A 14 -11.79 -12.07 -7.39
C THR A 14 -11.39 -12.70 -6.06
N ALA A 15 -11.01 -11.90 -5.06
CA ALA A 15 -10.73 -12.41 -3.72
C ALA A 15 -11.98 -12.98 -3.04
N LYS A 16 -13.16 -12.38 -3.24
CA LYS A 16 -14.43 -12.95 -2.77
C LYS A 16 -14.82 -14.22 -3.51
N GLU A 17 -14.58 -14.32 -4.80
CA GLU A 17 -14.83 -15.56 -5.55
C GLU A 17 -13.88 -16.69 -5.10
N THR A 18 -12.62 -16.36 -4.83
CA THR A 18 -11.59 -17.35 -4.48
C THR A 18 -11.65 -17.79 -3.03
N TYR A 19 -11.86 -16.85 -2.11
CA TYR A 19 -11.78 -17.06 -0.65
C TYR A 19 -13.08 -16.75 0.08
N GLY A 20 -14.09 -16.23 -0.62
CA GLY A 20 -15.40 -16.02 -0.04
C GLY A 20 -16.12 -17.33 0.24
N PRO A 21 -17.22 -17.27 1.00
CA PRO A 21 -18.06 -18.44 1.20
C PRO A 21 -18.52 -18.96 -0.17
N PRO A 22 -18.69 -20.29 -0.34
CA PRO A 22 -19.31 -20.80 -1.54
C PRO A 22 -20.63 -20.05 -1.74
N ALA A 23 -20.89 -19.64 -3.00
CA ALA A 23 -22.17 -19.04 -3.33
C ALA A 23 -23.28 -19.93 -2.76
N PRO A 24 -24.41 -19.37 -2.31
CA PRO A 24 -25.58 -20.18 -2.01
C PRO A 24 -26.04 -20.76 -3.34
N ASP A 25 -25.41 -21.86 -3.75
CA ASP A 25 -25.82 -22.64 -4.90
C ASP A 25 -27.28 -22.95 -4.66
N SER A 26 -28.03 -23.00 -5.76
CA SER A 26 -29.44 -23.39 -5.86
C SER A 26 -29.66 -24.83 -5.39
N GLN A 27 -29.27 -25.15 -4.16
CA GLN A 27 -29.43 -26.45 -3.57
C GLN A 27 -30.92 -26.69 -3.39
N PRO A 28 -31.39 -27.90 -3.74
CA PRO A 28 -32.79 -28.23 -3.62
C PRO A 28 -33.22 -28.04 -2.17
N LYS A 29 -34.36 -27.36 -1.97
CA LYS A 29 -35.01 -27.28 -0.66
C LYS A 29 -35.15 -28.69 -0.09
N CYS A 30 -34.96 -28.81 1.21
CA CYS A 30 -35.17 -30.05 1.93
C CYS A 30 -36.48 -30.73 1.47
N PRO A 31 -36.44 -32.01 1.05
CA PRO A 31 -37.65 -32.72 0.72
C PRO A 31 -38.54 -32.80 1.97
N LYS A 32 -39.86 -32.66 1.78
CA LYS A 32 -40.80 -32.90 2.87
C LYS A 32 -40.72 -34.37 3.27
N GLN A 33 -40.67 -34.64 4.58
CA GLN A 33 -40.57 -35.99 5.11
C GLN A 33 -41.82 -36.81 4.73
N THR A 34 -41.63 -37.88 3.95
CA THR A 34 -42.75 -38.67 3.40
C THR A 34 -43.02 -39.95 4.20
N ASN A 35 -42.04 -40.48 4.94
CA ASN A 35 -42.14 -41.72 5.72
C ASN A 35 -41.59 -41.53 7.15
N SER A 36 -42.14 -42.22 8.14
CA SER A 36 -41.78 -42.10 9.56
C SER A 36 -40.46 -42.77 9.95
N ASP A 37 -39.99 -43.74 9.15
CA ASP A 37 -38.91 -44.65 9.53
C ASP A 37 -37.54 -44.24 8.96
N GLU A 38 -37.49 -43.11 8.24
CA GLU A 38 -36.28 -42.55 7.64
C GLU A 38 -35.99 -41.16 8.21
N ILE A 39 -34.79 -41.00 8.80
CA ILE A 39 -34.30 -39.71 9.30
C ILE A 39 -33.58 -39.01 8.15
N ILE A 40 -34.26 -38.03 7.54
CA ILE A 40 -33.66 -37.18 6.52
C ILE A 40 -32.89 -36.04 7.22
N VAL A 41 -31.55 -36.11 7.20
CA VAL A 41 -30.69 -35.02 7.68
C VAL A 41 -30.41 -34.08 6.52
N CYS A 42 -31.15 -32.97 6.45
CA CYS A 42 -30.95 -31.92 5.47
C CYS A 42 -30.74 -30.58 6.17
N ARG A 43 -30.06 -29.64 5.50
CA ARG A 43 -29.93 -28.26 5.95
C ARG A 43 -30.36 -27.33 4.83
N GLU A 44 -31.18 -26.34 5.12
CA GLU A 44 -31.44 -25.25 4.18
C GLU A 44 -30.23 -24.30 4.21
N LEU A 45 -29.69 -23.98 3.04
CA LEU A 45 -28.64 -22.97 2.92
C LEU A 45 -29.28 -21.60 3.00
N GLU A 46 -29.17 -20.98 4.16
CA GLU A 46 -29.51 -19.56 4.32
C GLU A 46 -28.31 -18.67 3.98
N GLU A 47 -28.59 -17.42 3.63
CA GLU A 47 -27.58 -16.38 3.45
C GLU A 47 -26.77 -16.24 4.75
N GLN A 48 -25.51 -16.66 4.74
CA GLN A 48 -24.72 -16.74 5.98
C GLN A 48 -24.18 -15.40 6.45
N SER A 49 -24.11 -14.37 5.59
CA SER A 49 -23.62 -13.05 5.97
C SER A 49 -24.50 -12.39 7.02
N GLN A 50 -25.81 -12.67 7.03
CA GLN A 50 -26.74 -12.16 8.03
C GLN A 50 -26.43 -12.63 9.47
N PHE A 51 -25.74 -13.77 9.62
CA PHE A 51 -25.38 -14.34 10.91
C PHE A 51 -23.96 -13.97 11.35
N ARG A 52 -23.20 -13.25 10.51
CA ARG A 52 -21.83 -12.85 10.82
C ARG A 52 -21.80 -11.43 11.38
N VAL A 53 -21.04 -11.26 12.46
CA VAL A 53 -20.71 -9.92 12.95
C VAL A 53 -19.78 -9.28 11.94
N LYS A 54 -20.23 -8.17 11.33
CA LYS A 54 -19.41 -7.40 10.39
C LYS A 54 -18.18 -6.84 11.11
N SER A 55 -17.04 -6.89 10.43
CA SER A 55 -15.81 -6.30 10.95
C SER A 55 -15.89 -4.77 11.00
N THR A 56 -15.08 -4.13 11.84
CA THR A 56 -15.04 -2.66 11.94
C THR A 56 -14.68 -2.01 10.60
N SER A 57 -13.84 -2.65 9.80
CA SER A 57 -13.46 -2.18 8.47
C SER A 57 -14.62 -2.24 7.46
N GLU A 58 -15.58 -3.15 7.63
CA GLU A 58 -16.78 -3.23 6.79
C GLU A 58 -17.87 -2.24 7.21
N LEU A 59 -17.96 -1.93 8.51
CA LEU A 59 -18.96 -1.02 9.05
C LEU A 59 -18.55 0.45 8.96
N ASP A 60 -17.30 0.76 9.33
CA ASP A 60 -16.71 2.09 9.28
C ASP A 60 -15.24 2.02 8.83
N PRO A 61 -15.00 1.93 7.50
CA PRO A 61 -13.65 1.84 6.94
C PRO A 61 -12.78 3.07 7.23
N LYS A 62 -13.37 4.21 7.61
CA LYS A 62 -12.63 5.45 7.91
C LYS A 62 -12.33 5.62 9.40
N SER A 63 -12.89 4.77 10.26
CA SER A 63 -12.62 4.78 11.70
C SER A 63 -11.14 4.59 12.02
N ARG A 64 -10.71 5.11 13.18
CA ARG A 64 -9.36 4.87 13.70
C ARG A 64 -9.09 3.37 13.89
N GLN A 65 -10.09 2.62 14.34
CA GLN A 65 -10.00 1.19 14.58
C GLN A 65 -9.80 0.41 13.29
N ALA A 66 -10.52 0.73 12.21
CA ALA A 66 -10.35 0.10 10.90
C ALA A 66 -8.96 0.38 10.28
N ARG A 67 -8.42 1.58 10.52
CA ARG A 67 -7.12 2.04 10.00
C ARG A 67 -5.93 1.59 10.85
N ASN A 68 -6.16 1.02 12.04
CA ASN A 68 -5.11 0.53 12.93
C ASN A 68 -4.72 -0.93 12.60
N ASN A 69 -4.42 -1.22 11.34
CA ASN A 69 -4.18 -2.57 10.82
C ASN A 69 -2.69 -2.85 10.52
N SER A 70 -1.76 -2.09 11.11
CA SER A 70 -0.30 -2.11 10.85
C SER A 70 0.16 -1.75 9.44
N ILE A 71 -0.78 -1.53 8.50
CA ILE A 71 -0.50 -1.06 7.15
C ILE A 71 -0.71 0.46 7.14
N PRO A 72 0.32 1.27 6.88
CA PRO A 72 0.16 2.72 6.80
C PRO A 72 -0.70 3.07 5.56
N ASP A 73 -1.64 3.99 5.74
CA ASP A 73 -2.40 4.54 4.62
C ASP A 73 -1.51 5.32 3.65
N ALA A 74 -1.89 5.33 2.38
CA ALA A 74 -1.22 6.16 1.39
C ALA A 74 -1.27 7.63 1.81
N PRO A 75 -0.13 8.36 1.79
CA PRO A 75 -0.11 9.77 2.10
C PRO A 75 -0.94 10.55 1.07
N ASN A 76 -1.66 11.57 1.53
CA ASN A 76 -2.42 12.43 0.63
C ASN A 76 -1.47 13.35 -0.15
N VAL A 77 -1.10 12.93 -1.36
CA VAL A 77 -0.17 13.67 -2.22
C VAL A 77 -0.79 14.90 -2.89
N ALA A 78 -2.10 15.07 -2.81
CA ALA A 78 -2.81 16.24 -3.34
C ALA A 78 -3.08 17.30 -2.27
N SER A 79 -2.59 17.11 -1.03
CA SER A 79 -2.76 18.11 0.02
C SER A 79 -1.97 19.38 -0.30
N PRO A 80 -2.50 20.57 0.08
CA PRO A 80 -1.90 21.88 -0.20
C PRO A 80 -0.43 22.06 0.23
N GLY A 81 0.10 21.20 1.12
CA GLY A 81 1.49 21.23 1.55
C GLY A 81 2.44 20.25 0.82
N LEU A 82 1.95 19.31 0.01
CA LEU A 82 2.82 18.44 -0.82
C LEU A 82 2.92 18.95 -2.26
N THR A 83 1.89 19.63 -2.76
CA THR A 83 1.87 20.30 -4.07
C THR A 83 2.19 21.79 -3.98
N GLU A 84 2.66 22.28 -2.83
CA GLU A 84 3.03 23.69 -2.61
C GLU A 84 4.08 24.18 -3.64
N TYR A 85 4.83 23.26 -4.25
CA TYR A 85 5.81 23.53 -5.31
C TYR A 85 5.30 23.34 -6.75
N GLY A 86 3.99 23.19 -6.94
CA GLY A 86 3.31 23.09 -8.23
C GLY A 86 2.85 21.67 -8.59
N PRO A 87 2.17 21.48 -9.74
CA PRO A 87 1.86 20.16 -10.25
C PRO A 87 3.14 19.33 -10.32
N VAL A 88 3.02 18.01 -10.26
CA VAL A 88 4.13 17.06 -10.53
C VAL A 88 4.49 17.09 -12.02
N THR A 89 4.60 18.28 -12.60
CA THR A 89 5.22 18.51 -13.88
C THR A 89 6.68 18.14 -13.68
N MET A 90 7.14 17.13 -14.41
CA MET A 90 8.56 16.91 -14.60
C MET A 90 9.19 18.25 -14.95
N ARG A 91 9.90 18.86 -14.00
CA ARG A 91 10.83 19.97 -14.29
C ARG A 91 12.08 19.37 -14.93
N GLY A 92 11.87 18.66 -16.03
CA GLY A 92 12.92 18.13 -16.88
C GLY A 92 12.92 18.97 -18.15
N CYS A 93 14.09 19.39 -18.59
CA CYS A 93 14.26 20.13 -19.83
C CYS A 93 14.13 19.16 -21.03
N GLY A 94 12.95 18.57 -21.20
CA GLY A 94 12.67 17.58 -22.24
C GLY A 94 12.52 18.18 -23.64
N ILE A 95 12.20 19.48 -23.73
CA ILE A 95 12.02 20.21 -25.00
C ILE A 95 13.15 21.24 -25.22
N GLN A 96 13.76 21.75 -24.15
CA GLN A 96 14.85 22.73 -24.20
C GLN A 96 16.12 22.12 -23.61
N LYS A 97 17.29 22.35 -24.21
CA LYS A 97 18.57 21.86 -23.65
C LYS A 97 18.70 22.30 -22.18
N CYS A 98 18.84 21.35 -21.26
CA CYS A 98 19.11 21.70 -19.86
C CYS A 98 20.40 22.51 -19.77
N PRO A 99 20.43 23.58 -18.96
CA PRO A 99 21.69 24.20 -18.63
C PRO A 99 22.62 23.14 -18.02
N PRO A 100 23.91 23.11 -18.40
CA PRO A 100 24.85 22.18 -17.79
C PRO A 100 24.88 22.44 -16.28
N PRO A 101 25.09 21.39 -15.46
CA PRO A 101 25.21 21.57 -14.02
C PRO A 101 26.30 22.61 -13.73
N PRO A 102 26.08 23.49 -12.74
CA PRO A 102 27.06 24.51 -12.41
C PRO A 102 28.39 23.85 -12.04
N ALA A 103 29.48 24.33 -12.63
CA ALA A 103 30.82 23.95 -12.23
C ALA A 103 31.16 24.69 -10.93
N TYR A 104 31.23 23.96 -9.82
CA TYR A 104 31.68 24.51 -8.55
C TYR A 104 33.21 24.50 -8.53
N MET A 105 33.82 25.68 -8.53
CA MET A 105 35.24 25.85 -8.26
C MET A 105 35.41 26.13 -6.77
N ILE A 106 35.84 25.11 -6.03
CA ILE A 106 36.07 25.21 -4.58
C ILE A 106 37.55 25.54 -4.37
N ASP A 107 37.81 26.66 -3.69
CA ASP A 107 39.15 27.02 -3.24
C ASP A 107 39.42 26.38 -1.88
N PHE A 108 40.18 25.28 -1.88
CA PHE A 108 40.53 24.53 -0.68
C PHE A 108 41.38 25.34 0.31
N SER A 109 42.01 26.45 -0.12
CA SER A 109 42.80 27.32 0.78
C SER A 109 41.93 28.22 1.67
N THR A 110 40.65 28.36 1.32
CA THR A 110 39.67 29.16 2.08
C THR A 110 38.91 28.34 3.12
N LEU A 111 39.05 27.01 3.09
CA LEU A 111 38.41 26.13 4.05
C LEU A 111 39.14 26.21 5.40
N PRO A 112 38.42 26.25 6.53
CA PRO A 112 39.06 26.17 7.84
C PRO A 112 39.70 24.80 8.06
N GLU A 113 40.76 24.77 8.87
CA GLU A 113 41.42 23.52 9.25
C GLU A 113 40.45 22.59 10.00
N SER A 114 40.63 21.28 9.81
CA SER A 114 39.76 20.28 10.45
C SER A 114 39.91 20.33 11.98
N PRO A 115 38.82 20.23 12.76
CA PRO A 115 38.91 20.14 14.21
C PRO A 115 39.72 18.91 14.66
N GLU A 116 40.54 19.06 15.71
CA GLU A 116 41.36 17.96 16.24
C GLU A 116 40.52 16.73 16.62
N GLY A 117 40.95 15.55 16.18
CA GLY A 117 40.29 14.28 16.46
C GLY A 117 39.00 14.03 15.66
N SER A 118 38.63 14.95 14.75
CA SER A 118 37.60 14.69 13.75
C SER A 118 38.07 13.65 12.75
N ASP A 119 37.15 12.91 12.14
CA ASP A 119 37.46 11.97 11.06
C ASP A 119 38.25 12.63 9.93
N ALA A 120 37.94 13.89 9.60
CA ALA A 120 38.68 14.67 8.62
C ALA A 120 40.14 14.94 9.02
N ASP A 121 40.40 15.21 10.32
CA ASP A 121 41.74 15.44 10.87
C ASP A 121 42.57 14.15 10.90
N LEU A 122 41.96 13.03 11.32
CA LEU A 122 42.61 11.72 11.34
C LEU A 122 42.96 11.23 9.92
N ILE A 123 42.10 11.51 8.94
CA ILE A 123 42.37 11.21 7.52
C ILE A 123 43.47 12.13 6.98
N ALA A 124 43.44 13.42 7.30
CA ALA A 124 44.47 14.38 6.89
C ALA A 124 45.87 14.01 7.44
N LYS A 125 45.93 13.48 8.66
CA LYS A 125 47.16 12.97 9.30
C LYS A 125 47.59 11.58 8.83
N GLY A 126 46.74 10.88 8.06
CA GLY A 126 47.00 9.50 7.64
C GLY A 126 46.83 8.45 8.75
N GLU A 127 46.18 8.81 9.85
CA GLU A 127 45.88 7.92 10.98
C GLU A 127 44.63 7.07 10.73
N LYS A 128 43.76 7.49 9.79
CA LYS A 128 42.54 6.78 9.37
C LYS A 128 42.44 6.72 7.84
N PRO A 129 42.04 5.59 7.23
CA PRO A 129 41.79 5.52 5.79
C PRO A 129 40.52 6.28 5.40
N ALA A 130 40.53 6.91 4.23
CA ALA A 130 39.32 7.42 3.58
C ALA A 130 38.58 6.24 2.94
N ASN A 131 37.42 5.89 3.48
CA ASN A 131 36.57 4.79 3.04
C ASN A 131 35.29 5.29 2.36
#